data_AF-A0A3Q2HPD1-F1
#
_entry.id   AF-A0A3Q2HPD1-F1
#
_cell.length_a   1.000
_cell.length_b   1.000
_cell.length_c   1.000
_cell.angle_alpha   90.00
_cell.angle_beta   90.00
_cell.angle_gamma   90.00
#
_symmetry.space_group_name_H-M   'P 1'
#
loop_
_entity.id
_entity.type
_entity.pdbx_description
1 polymer ?
#
loop_
_entity_poly.entity_id
_entity_poly.type
_entity_poly.pdbx_seq_one_letter_code
_entity_poly.pdbx_strand_id
1 'polypeptide(L)'
;MAMDYGDHASGFRHNEVIKFINNEVLMNGGSPDFYMAFRSRPWNEVEDQLLAVVVDPQVPSPIKRACAWSALALSVRVAARQQEQQAYRVQRLQAQLEEREVAFWSLSSQLQRLCKEREEVAAELRCTLASVQQAMAERDVLRGRLPQAERSVQIYPLPQEIPHFFHLVCPLQSLCPAEAAVASKEGASIKSRGWKLDQPPV
;
A
#
# COMPACT_ATOMS: atom_id res chain seq x y z
N MET A 1 33.07 30.88 23.34
CA MET A 1 31.69 31.06 22.83
C MET A 1 30.86 29.82 23.09
N ALA A 2 29.54 30.00 23.20
CA ALA A 2 28.61 28.95 23.59
C ALA A 2 27.80 28.45 22.39
N MET A 3 27.80 27.13 22.15
CA MET A 3 26.72 26.46 21.44
C MET A 3 25.41 26.77 22.17
N ASP A 4 24.40 27.21 21.42
CA ASP A 4 23.13 27.65 22.00
C ASP A 4 22.33 26.44 22.51
N TYR A 5 21.93 26.50 23.78
CA TYR A 5 21.11 25.48 24.45
C TYR A 5 19.73 25.30 23.81
N GLY A 6 19.24 26.34 23.13
CA GLY A 6 17.97 26.33 22.44
C GLY A 6 18.07 26.01 20.94
N ASP A 7 19.27 25.93 20.37
CA ASP A 7 19.43 25.68 18.94
C ASP A 7 19.26 24.19 18.63
N HIS A 8 18.11 23.86 18.04
CA HIS A 8 17.75 22.51 17.64
C HIS A 8 18.68 22.03 16.50
N ALA A 9 19.38 22.92 15.80
CA ALA A 9 20.37 22.60 14.78
C ALA A 9 21.76 22.24 15.35
N SER A 10 21.97 22.37 16.67
CA SER A 10 23.17 21.89 17.35
C SER A 10 23.17 20.37 17.55
N GLY A 11 21.98 19.75 17.47
CA GLY A 11 21.73 18.31 17.57
C GLY A 11 22.14 17.66 18.90
N PHE A 12 22.58 18.44 19.89
CA PHE A 12 22.82 17.96 21.25
C PHE A 12 21.55 18.07 22.09
N ARG A 13 21.03 16.92 22.55
CA ARG A 13 19.86 16.85 23.43
C ARG A 13 20.21 17.02 24.92
N HIS A 14 21.49 16.93 25.27
CA HIS A 14 21.98 16.97 26.64
C HIS A 14 22.53 18.37 26.96
N ASN A 15 21.65 19.21 27.51
CA ASN A 15 21.95 20.58 27.89
C ASN A 15 23.20 20.70 28.77
N GLU A 16 23.46 19.71 29.62
CA GLU A 16 24.59 19.69 30.55
C GLU A 16 25.93 19.54 29.83
N VAL A 17 25.98 18.72 28.78
CA VAL A 17 27.21 18.48 27.99
C VAL A 17 27.55 19.71 27.16
N ILE A 18 26.52 20.34 26.56
CA ILE A 18 26.67 21.62 25.87
C ILE A 18 27.21 22.68 26.85
N LYS A 19 26.64 22.75 28.07
CA LYS A 19 27.07 23.72 29.10
C LYS A 19 28.53 23.53 29.46
N PHE A 20 28.94 22.28 29.65
CA PHE A 20 30.32 21.93 29.98
C PHE A 20 31.30 22.34 28.88
N ILE A 21 31.03 21.95 27.63
CA ILE A 21 31.91 22.28 26.48
C ILE A 21 32.01 23.79 26.30
N ASN A 22 30.90 24.52 26.40
CA ASN A 22 30.88 25.97 26.28
C ASN A 22 31.70 26.67 27.36
N ASN A 23 31.58 26.20 28.60
CA ASN A 23 32.36 26.72 29.72
C ASN A 23 33.86 26.45 29.50
N GLU A 24 34.24 25.25 29.07
CA GLU A 24 35.64 24.93 28.75
C GLU A 24 36.19 25.80 27.62
N VAL A 25 35.43 26.03 26.55
CA VAL A 25 35.87 26.93 25.46
C VAL A 25 36.09 28.35 25.98
N LEU A 26 35.22 28.85 26.86
CA LEU A 26 35.36 30.20 27.45
C LEU A 26 36.56 30.30 28.40
N MET A 27 36.74 29.31 29.29
CA MET A 27 37.83 29.30 30.27
C MET A 27 39.21 29.15 29.63
N ASN A 28 39.28 28.55 28.44
CA ASN A 28 40.54 28.36 27.71
C ASN A 28 40.81 29.46 26.67
N GLY A 29 40.02 30.54 26.61
CA GLY A 29 40.27 31.68 25.72
C GLY A 29 39.84 31.46 24.26
N GLY A 30 38.87 30.57 24.01
CA GLY A 30 38.34 30.32 22.68
C GLY A 30 37.65 31.54 22.07
N SER A 31 38.15 32.00 20.92
CA SER A 31 37.64 33.19 20.22
C SER A 31 36.27 32.94 19.57
N PRO A 32 35.31 33.89 19.69
CA PRO A 32 34.09 33.96 18.88
C PRO A 32 34.29 33.79 17.37
N ASP A 33 35.30 34.47 16.85
CA ASP A 33 35.55 34.56 15.41
C ASP A 33 36.00 33.22 14.85
N PHE A 34 36.67 32.41 15.69
CA PHE A 34 37.06 31.05 15.35
C PHE A 34 35.83 30.22 14.97
N TYR A 35 34.84 30.12 15.87
CA TYR A 35 33.63 29.35 15.57
C TYR A 35 32.89 29.90 14.34
N MET A 36 32.75 31.21 14.20
CA MET A 36 32.09 31.82 13.05
C MET A 36 32.82 31.57 11.72
N ALA A 37 34.14 31.55 11.72
CA ALA A 37 34.96 31.28 10.53
C ALA A 37 34.91 29.81 10.08
N PHE A 38 34.75 28.89 11.04
CA PHE A 38 34.80 27.45 10.78
C PHE A 38 33.43 26.76 10.69
N ARG A 39 32.35 27.36 11.20
CA ARG A 39 31.00 26.73 11.20
C ARG A 39 30.45 26.38 9.82
N SER A 40 30.86 27.12 8.78
CA SER A 40 30.39 26.98 7.39
C SER A 40 31.41 26.28 6.48
N ARG A 41 32.61 25.96 6.99
CA ARG A 41 33.64 25.30 6.22
C ARG A 41 33.48 23.77 6.25
N PRO A 42 33.93 23.06 5.21
CA PRO A 42 33.97 21.60 5.23
C PRO A 42 34.94 21.12 6.32
N TRP A 43 34.60 20.01 6.98
CA TRP A 43 35.37 19.50 8.12
C TRP A 43 36.85 19.28 7.80
N ASN A 44 37.17 18.79 6.60
CA ASN A 44 38.55 18.56 6.17
C ASN A 44 39.41 19.84 6.24
N GLU A 45 38.89 20.99 5.79
CA GLU A 45 39.61 22.27 5.86
C GLU A 45 39.79 22.77 7.30
N VAL A 46 38.82 22.47 8.17
CA VAL A 46 38.86 22.84 9.59
C VAL A 46 39.91 22.00 10.31
N GLU A 47 39.95 20.70 10.02
CA GLU A 47 40.89 19.74 10.58
C GLU A 47 42.34 20.08 10.19
N ASP A 48 42.59 20.38 8.91
CA ASP A 48 43.92 20.78 8.43
C ASP A 48 44.44 22.05 9.13
N GLN A 49 43.57 23.04 9.34
CA GLN A 49 43.92 24.29 10.02
C GLN A 49 44.15 24.10 11.52
N LEU A 50 43.35 23.25 12.17
CA LEU A 50 43.56 22.88 13.57
C LEU A 50 44.89 22.13 13.75
N LEU A 51 45.20 21.20 12.86
CA LEU A 51 46.43 20.43 12.89
C LEU A 51 47.65 21.35 12.77
N ALA A 52 47.60 22.34 11.86
CA ALA A 52 48.67 23.33 11.69
C ALA A 52 48.99 24.08 13.00
N VAL A 53 47.96 24.49 13.77
CA VAL A 53 48.13 25.21 15.04
C VAL A 53 48.62 24.31 16.17
N VAL A 54 48.17 23.05 16.21
CA VAL A 54 48.55 22.10 17.27
C VAL A 54 49.99 21.62 17.11
N VAL A 55 50.43 21.36 15.88
CA VAL A 55 51.78 20.86 15.56
C VAL A 55 52.84 21.95 15.74
N ASP A 56 52.49 23.23 15.62
CA ASP A 56 53.42 24.34 15.82
C ASP A 56 53.92 24.41 17.29
N PRO A 57 55.22 24.20 17.56
CA PRO A 57 55.79 24.28 18.90
C PRO A 57 55.83 25.70 19.46
N GLN A 58 55.72 26.74 18.62
CA GLN A 58 55.73 28.15 19.04
C GLN A 58 54.38 28.59 19.64
N VAL A 59 53.31 27.81 19.44
CA VAL A 59 51.98 28.14 19.96
C VAL A 59 51.91 27.83 21.46
N PRO A 60 51.56 28.80 22.31
CA PRO A 60 51.37 28.58 23.74
C PRO A 60 50.33 27.51 24.06
N SER A 61 50.59 26.72 25.10
CA SER A 61 49.69 25.66 25.59
C SER A 61 48.21 26.08 25.78
N PRO A 62 47.89 27.28 26.32
CA PRO A 62 46.50 27.72 26.44
C PRO A 62 45.77 27.81 25.09
N ILE A 63 46.46 28.26 24.04
CA ILE A 63 45.89 28.38 22.70
C ILE A 63 45.64 26.98 22.11
N LYS A 64 46.56 26.03 22.29
CA LYS A 64 46.36 24.64 21.86
C LYS A 64 45.13 24.01 22.54
N ARG A 65 44.92 24.31 23.82
CA ARG A 65 43.74 23.84 24.57
C ARG A 65 42.45 24.50 24.08
N ALA A 66 42.48 25.80 23.77
CA ALA A 66 41.36 26.51 23.15
C ALA A 66 40.97 25.89 21.80
N CYS A 67 41.96 25.58 20.96
CA CYS A 67 41.78 24.92 19.67
C CYS A 67 41.20 23.51 19.85
N ALA A 68 41.69 22.72 20.80
CA ALA A 68 41.17 21.36 21.07
C ALA A 68 39.69 21.38 21.48
N TRP A 69 39.29 22.28 22.38
CA TRP A 69 37.89 22.40 22.78
C TRP A 69 37.00 22.96 21.67
N SER A 70 37.52 23.90 20.87
CA SER A 70 36.79 24.43 19.71
C SER A 70 36.61 23.37 18.62
N ALA A 71 37.63 22.53 18.39
CA ALA A 71 37.56 21.37 17.50
C ALA A 71 36.52 20.36 17.97
N LEU A 72 36.50 20.05 19.28
CA LEU A 72 35.51 19.18 19.88
C LEU A 72 34.10 19.73 19.66
N ALA A 73 33.85 21.01 19.95
CA ALA A 73 32.54 21.62 19.73
C ALA A 73 32.08 21.53 18.26
N LEU A 74 33.00 21.72 17.30
CA LEU A 74 32.70 21.64 15.87
C LEU A 74 32.43 20.19 15.41
N SER A 75 33.20 19.20 15.86
CA SER A 75 33.02 17.78 15.47
C SER A 75 31.70 17.21 15.99
N VAL A 76 31.39 17.54 17.24
CA VAL A 76 30.14 17.23 17.96
C VAL A 76 28.92 17.71 17.16
N ARG A 77 28.97 18.92 16.61
CA ARG A 77 27.91 19.46 15.73
C ARG A 77 27.83 18.72 14.38
N VAL A 78 28.97 18.41 13.75
CA VAL A 78 29.00 17.69 12.46
C VAL A 78 28.39 16.29 12.63
N ALA A 79 28.77 15.57 13.68
CA ALA A 79 28.21 14.26 14.01
C ALA A 79 26.69 14.32 14.23
N ALA A 80 26.20 15.34 14.94
CA ALA A 80 24.78 15.49 15.18
C ALA A 80 23.98 15.79 13.90
N ARG A 81 24.49 16.66 13.02
CA ARG A 81 23.89 16.90 11.70
C ARG A 81 23.86 15.65 10.83
N GLN A 82 24.92 14.85 10.85
CA GLN A 82 24.95 13.58 10.14
C GLN A 82 23.89 12.61 10.68
N GLN A 83 23.73 12.53 12.00
CA GLN A 83 22.70 11.70 12.63
C GLN A 83 21.29 12.15 12.24
N GLU A 84 20.99 13.45 12.25
CA GLU A 84 19.69 13.98 11.83
C GLU A 84 19.40 13.71 10.35
N GLN A 85 20.38 13.91 9.48
CA GLN A 85 20.25 13.61 8.05
C GLN A 85 20.03 12.12 7.81
N GLN A 86 20.75 11.26 8.54
CA GLN A 86 20.55 9.81 8.48
C GLN A 86 19.15 9.42 8.98
N ALA A 87 18.70 9.98 10.11
CA ALA A 87 17.37 9.73 10.66
C ALA A 87 16.26 10.14 9.68
N TYR A 88 16.38 11.34 9.10
CA TYR A 88 15.45 11.81 8.06
C TYR A 88 15.45 10.90 6.84
N ARG A 89 16.63 10.46 6.38
CA ARG A 89 16.75 9.55 5.24
C ARG A 89 16.11 8.19 5.53
N VAL A 90 16.34 7.64 6.72
CA VAL A 90 15.73 6.38 7.17
C VAL A 90 14.22 6.53 7.23
N GLN A 91 13.70 7.60 7.83
CA GLN A 91 12.27 7.85 7.92
C GLN A 91 11.61 7.98 6.54
N ARG A 92 12.27 8.70 5.61
CA ARG A 92 11.79 8.81 4.23
C ARG A 92 11.76 7.45 3.53
N LEU A 93 12.80 6.63 3.70
CA LEU A 93 12.85 5.29 3.12
C LEU A 93 11.78 4.37 3.71
N GLN A 94 11.53 4.46 5.02
CA GLN A 94 10.46 3.71 5.69
C GLN A 94 9.09 4.08 5.13
N ALA A 95 8.77 5.37 5.00
CA ALA A 95 7.51 5.82 4.41
C ALA A 95 7.32 5.30 2.98
N GLN A 96 8.40 5.26 2.17
CA GLN A 96 8.35 4.70 0.82
C GLN A 96 8.12 3.18 0.81
N LEU A 97 8.70 2.45 1.77
CA LEU A 97 8.46 1.01 1.90
C LEU A 97 7.01 0.73 2.31
N GLU A 98 6.48 1.46 3.28
CA GLU A 98 5.08 1.32 3.73
C GLU A 98 4.11 1.55 2.55
N GLU A 99 4.32 2.60 1.76
CA GLU A 99 3.50 2.88 0.57
C GLU A 99 3.58 1.73 -0.46
N ARG A 100 4.78 1.19 -0.68
CA ARG A 100 4.99 0.05 -1.60
C ARG A 100 4.35 -1.22 -1.09
N GLU A 101 4.42 -1.49 0.21
CA GLU A 101 3.78 -2.64 0.83
C GLU A 101 2.26 -2.56 0.70
N VAL A 102 1.65 -1.40 0.94
CA VAL A 102 0.21 -1.20 0.75
C VAL A 102 -0.19 -1.44 -0.70
N ALA A 103 0.56 -0.91 -1.65
CA ALA A 103 0.32 -1.15 -3.08
C ALA A 103 0.46 -2.63 -3.45
N PHE A 104 1.49 -3.31 -2.91
CA PHE A 104 1.72 -4.74 -3.11
C PHE A 104 0.57 -5.59 -2.57
N TRP A 105 0.10 -5.33 -1.34
CA TRP A 105 -1.02 -6.04 -0.75
C TRP A 105 -2.32 -5.81 -1.52
N SER A 106 -2.58 -4.57 -1.96
CA SER A 106 -3.71 -4.26 -2.82
C SER A 106 -3.67 -5.05 -4.13
N LEU A 107 -2.53 -5.05 -4.82
CA LEU A 107 -2.35 -5.79 -6.07
C LEU A 107 -2.49 -7.30 -5.86
N SER A 108 -1.88 -7.85 -4.80
CA SER A 108 -1.99 -9.26 -4.45
C SER A 108 -3.45 -9.67 -4.20
N SER A 109 -4.23 -8.83 -3.52
CA SER A 109 -5.65 -9.10 -3.26
C SER A 109 -6.49 -9.07 -4.55
N GLN A 110 -6.17 -8.16 -5.47
CA GLN A 110 -6.83 -8.08 -6.79
C GLN A 110 -6.49 -9.29 -7.64
N LEU A 111 -5.22 -9.70 -7.70
CA LEU A 111 -4.80 -10.90 -8.42
C LEU A 111 -5.48 -12.15 -7.86
N GLN A 112 -5.55 -12.29 -6.53
CA GLN A 112 -6.23 -13.42 -5.91
C GLN A 112 -7.73 -13.44 -6.26
N ARG A 113 -8.39 -12.28 -6.30
CA ARG A 113 -9.78 -12.17 -6.73
C ARG A 113 -9.97 -12.61 -8.18
N LEU A 114 -9.16 -12.09 -9.09
CA LEU A 114 -9.22 -12.46 -10.51
C LEU A 114 -8.94 -13.96 -10.73
N CYS A 115 -8.02 -14.55 -9.96
CA CYS A 115 -7.79 -15.99 -10.02
C CYS A 115 -9.04 -16.79 -9.61
N LYS A 116 -9.73 -16.38 -8.54
CA LYS A 116 -10.98 -17.02 -8.11
C LYS A 116 -12.09 -16.89 -9.16
N GLU A 117 -12.31 -15.68 -9.69
CA GLU A 117 -13.28 -15.43 -10.75
C GLU A 117 -12.98 -16.30 -11.99
N ARG A 118 -11.70 -16.43 -12.37
CA ARG A 118 -11.29 -17.31 -13.48
C ARG A 118 -11.59 -18.79 -13.20
N GLU A 119 -11.38 -19.25 -11.96
CA GLU A 119 -11.65 -20.63 -11.56
C GLU A 119 -13.15 -20.95 -11.57
N GLU A 120 -13.99 -20.00 -11.12
CA GLU A 120 -15.45 -20.08 -11.15
C GLU A 120 -15.97 -20.18 -12.58
N VAL A 121 -15.58 -19.26 -13.46
CA VAL A 121 -15.96 -19.29 -14.88
C VAL A 121 -15.47 -20.56 -15.57
N ALA A 122 -14.26 -21.03 -15.24
CA ALA A 122 -13.75 -22.28 -15.77
C ALA A 122 -14.56 -23.50 -15.28
N ALA A 123 -15.09 -23.48 -14.06
CA ALA A 123 -15.96 -24.53 -13.55
C ALA A 123 -17.33 -24.52 -14.25
N GLU A 124 -17.93 -23.35 -14.43
CA GLU A 124 -19.18 -23.19 -15.19
C GLU A 124 -19.02 -23.68 -16.64
N LEU A 125 -17.92 -23.34 -17.29
CA LEU A 125 -17.63 -23.81 -18.64
C LEU A 125 -17.51 -25.34 -18.71
N ARG A 126 -16.89 -25.99 -17.70
CA ARG A 126 -16.84 -27.46 -17.64
C ARG A 126 -18.23 -28.07 -17.45
N CYS A 127 -19.06 -27.49 -16.60
CA CYS A 127 -20.44 -27.95 -16.39
C CYS A 127 -21.29 -27.83 -17.65
N THR A 128 -21.20 -26.70 -18.35
CA THR A 128 -21.92 -26.47 -19.62
C THR A 128 -21.42 -27.40 -20.73
N LEU A 129 -20.12 -27.65 -20.81
CA LEU A 129 -19.58 -28.64 -21.76
C LEU A 129 -20.15 -30.04 -21.48
N ALA A 130 -20.18 -30.45 -20.21
CA ALA A 130 -20.73 -31.74 -19.81
C ALA A 130 -22.23 -31.87 -20.15
N SER A 131 -23.02 -30.80 -19.93
CA SER A 131 -24.44 -30.82 -20.29
C SER A 131 -24.67 -30.89 -21.80
N VAL A 132 -23.85 -30.21 -22.60
CA VAL A 132 -23.89 -30.29 -24.06
C VAL A 132 -23.52 -31.71 -24.53
N GLN A 133 -22.49 -32.33 -23.95
CA GLN A 133 -22.11 -33.71 -24.28
C GLN A 133 -23.24 -34.69 -23.95
N GLN A 134 -23.90 -34.53 -22.81
CA GLN A 134 -25.04 -35.34 -22.42
C GLN A 134 -26.21 -35.20 -23.40
N ALA A 135 -26.57 -33.97 -23.77
CA ALA A 135 -27.64 -33.71 -24.74
C ALA A 135 -27.32 -34.29 -26.13
N MET A 136 -26.06 -34.27 -26.56
CA MET A 136 -25.64 -34.93 -27.80
C MET A 136 -25.79 -36.46 -27.72
N ALA A 137 -25.39 -37.07 -26.60
CA ALA A 137 -25.56 -38.51 -26.40
C ALA A 137 -27.04 -38.92 -26.41
N GLU A 138 -27.91 -38.14 -25.74
CA GLU A 138 -29.36 -38.35 -25.74
C GLU A 138 -29.95 -38.24 -27.16
N ARG A 139 -29.56 -37.21 -27.91
CA ARG A 139 -29.96 -37.05 -29.32
C ARG A 139 -29.55 -38.27 -30.14
N ASP A 140 -28.34 -38.79 -29.96
CA ASP A 140 -27.84 -39.94 -30.72
C ASP A 140 -28.60 -41.22 -30.38
N VAL A 141 -28.96 -41.42 -29.12
CA VAL A 141 -29.86 -42.51 -28.70
C VAL A 141 -31.24 -42.37 -29.36
N LEU A 142 -31.83 -41.18 -29.37
CA LEU A 142 -33.13 -40.94 -30.00
C LEU A 142 -33.07 -41.17 -31.51
N ARG A 143 -32.03 -40.67 -32.18
CA ARG A 143 -31.78 -40.91 -33.60
C ARG A 143 -31.64 -42.41 -33.92
N GLY A 144 -30.97 -43.17 -33.06
CA GLY A 144 -30.86 -44.63 -33.21
C GLY A 144 -32.18 -45.39 -33.05
N ARG A 145 -33.11 -44.88 -32.23
CA ARG A 145 -34.44 -45.49 -32.01
C ARG A 145 -35.47 -45.15 -33.09
N LEU A 146 -35.27 -44.04 -33.81
CA LEU A 146 -36.19 -43.52 -34.83
C LEU A 146 -36.60 -44.55 -35.89
N PRO A 147 -35.69 -45.35 -36.49
CA PRO A 147 -36.05 -46.36 -37.49
C PRO A 147 -36.90 -47.52 -36.94
N GLN A 148 -36.73 -47.86 -35.66
CA GLN A 148 -37.53 -48.89 -35.00
C GLN A 148 -38.95 -48.39 -34.76
N ALA A 149 -39.10 -47.14 -34.33
CA ALA A 149 -40.39 -46.49 -34.17
C ALA A 149 -41.14 -46.38 -35.51
N GLU A 150 -40.46 -45.95 -36.58
CA GLU A 150 -41.02 -45.88 -37.94
C GLU A 150 -41.52 -47.24 -38.45
N ARG A 151 -40.74 -48.31 -38.23
CA ARG A 151 -41.16 -49.68 -38.59
C ARG A 151 -42.35 -50.17 -37.77
N SER A 152 -42.41 -49.88 -36.47
CA SER A 152 -43.57 -50.24 -35.64
C SER A 152 -44.85 -49.51 -36.05
N VAL A 153 -44.75 -48.29 -36.58
CA VAL A 153 -45.89 -47.55 -37.15
C VAL A 153 -46.36 -48.16 -38.48
N GLN A 154 -45.44 -48.70 -39.30
CA GLN A 154 -45.78 -49.37 -40.56
C GLN A 154 -46.40 -50.78 -40.39
N ILE A 155 -46.21 -51.44 -39.24
CA ILE A 155 -46.75 -52.79 -38.99
C ILE A 155 -48.23 -52.77 -38.54
N TYR A 156 -48.81 -51.60 -38.25
CA TYR A 156 -50.26 -51.46 -38.10
C TYR A 156 -50.89 -51.09 -39.46
N PRO A 157 -51.70 -51.97 -40.09
CA PRO A 157 -52.41 -51.60 -41.30
C PRO A 157 -53.49 -50.56 -40.94
N LEU A 158 -53.46 -49.46 -41.68
CA LEU A 158 -54.48 -48.41 -41.74
C LEU A 158 -55.88 -49.00 -41.93
N PRO A 159 -56.86 -48.77 -41.02
CA PRO A 159 -58.25 -48.70 -41.40
C PRO A 159 -58.50 -47.28 -41.90
N GLN A 160 -58.70 -47.15 -43.21
CA GLN A 160 -59.32 -45.95 -43.77
C GLN A 160 -60.70 -45.82 -43.15
N GLU A 161 -60.96 -44.71 -42.47
CA GLU A 161 -62.10 -43.82 -42.72
C GLU A 161 -62.06 -42.62 -41.76
N ILE A 162 -62.10 -41.42 -42.34
CA ILE A 162 -62.24 -40.13 -41.67
C ILE A 162 -63.74 -39.93 -41.38
N PRO A 163 -64.12 -39.41 -40.20
CA PRO A 163 -64.72 -38.08 -40.23
C PRO A 163 -64.15 -37.12 -39.18
N HIS A 164 -64.03 -35.87 -39.62
CA HIS A 164 -63.80 -34.66 -38.86
C HIS A 164 -64.56 -34.60 -37.52
N PHE A 165 -63.87 -34.21 -36.45
CA PHE A 165 -64.45 -33.35 -35.42
C PHE A 165 -63.37 -32.50 -34.74
N PHE A 166 -63.67 -31.21 -34.62
CA PHE A 166 -62.88 -30.16 -34.01
C PHE A 166 -62.64 -30.36 -32.50
N HIS A 167 -61.58 -29.70 -32.02
CA HIS A 167 -61.20 -29.41 -30.63
C HIS A 167 -60.55 -30.53 -29.79
N LEU A 168 -59.25 -30.38 -29.53
CA LEU A 168 -58.73 -30.20 -28.16
C LEU A 168 -57.23 -29.79 -28.18
N VAL A 169 -57.01 -28.50 -27.94
CA VAL A 169 -56.09 -27.94 -26.94
C VAL A 169 -54.66 -28.51 -26.89
N CYS A 170 -53.71 -27.71 -27.40
CA CYS A 170 -52.31 -27.76 -26.96
C CYS A 170 -52.19 -27.22 -25.51
N PRO A 171 -51.48 -27.91 -24.61
CA PRO A 171 -50.79 -27.25 -23.52
C PRO A 171 -49.30 -27.16 -23.90
N LEU A 172 -48.92 -26.03 -24.51
CA LEU A 172 -47.53 -25.58 -24.51
C LEU A 172 -47.45 -24.38 -23.57
N GLN A 173 -47.18 -24.65 -22.29
CA GLN A 173 -46.78 -23.70 -21.25
C GLN A 173 -46.39 -24.58 -20.06
N SER A 174 -45.34 -24.36 -19.28
CA SER A 174 -44.26 -23.38 -19.23
C SER A 174 -43.54 -23.81 -17.95
N LEU A 175 -42.25 -24.16 -17.99
CA LEU A 175 -41.49 -24.37 -16.76
C LEU A 175 -40.12 -23.71 -16.88
N CYS A 176 -40.04 -22.45 -16.43
CA CYS A 176 -38.91 -21.85 -15.71
C CYS A 176 -39.31 -20.43 -15.22
N PRO A 177 -38.61 -19.88 -14.21
CA PRO A 177 -39.24 -19.31 -13.01
C PRO A 177 -39.51 -17.80 -13.05
N ALA A 178 -40.33 -17.36 -12.09
CA ALA A 178 -40.72 -15.97 -11.87
C ALA A 178 -39.55 -15.11 -11.37
N GLU A 179 -39.13 -14.15 -12.21
CA GLU A 179 -38.63 -12.85 -11.74
C GLU A 179 -39.82 -11.92 -11.50
N ALA A 180 -39.96 -11.41 -10.28
CA ALA A 180 -40.82 -10.28 -9.99
C ALA A 180 -40.01 -9.22 -9.25
N ALA A 181 -39.74 -8.13 -9.96
CA ALA A 181 -39.14 -6.92 -9.42
C ALA A 181 -40.25 -5.87 -9.13
N VAL A 182 -40.26 -5.40 -7.88
CA VAL A 182 -40.32 -3.99 -7.45
C VAL A 182 -41.66 -3.23 -7.34
N ALA A 183 -41.82 -2.61 -6.16
CA ALA A 183 -42.42 -1.32 -5.78
C ALA A 183 -43.63 -1.44 -4.82
N SER A 184 -43.50 -1.16 -3.53
CA SER A 184 -43.31 0.16 -2.87
C SER A 184 -44.59 0.53 -2.12
N LYS A 185 -44.50 0.62 -0.78
CA LYS A 185 -45.12 1.71 -0.02
C LYS A 185 -44.56 1.82 1.40
N GLU A 186 -44.36 3.08 1.75
CA GLU A 186 -43.73 3.63 2.95
C GLU A 186 -44.35 3.21 4.29
N GLY A 187 -43.52 3.25 5.33
CA GLY A 187 -43.91 3.16 6.73
C GLY A 187 -42.72 3.47 7.64
N ALA A 188 -42.40 4.76 7.75
CA ALA A 188 -41.32 5.30 8.55
C ALA A 188 -41.45 4.96 10.05
N SER A 189 -40.34 4.54 10.68
CA SER A 189 -39.94 5.00 12.02
C SER A 189 -38.61 4.34 12.37
N ILE A 190 -37.58 5.14 12.71
CA ILE A 190 -36.66 4.99 13.85
C ILE A 190 -35.43 5.88 13.62
N LYS A 191 -35.51 7.06 14.24
CA LYS A 191 -34.53 7.67 15.15
C LYS A 191 -33.05 7.67 14.69
N SER A 192 -32.68 8.82 14.14
CA SER A 192 -31.34 9.33 13.89
C SER A 192 -30.43 9.24 15.12
N ARG A 193 -29.29 8.56 15.00
CA ARG A 193 -28.11 8.77 15.86
C ARG A 193 -27.11 9.61 15.07
N GLY A 194 -26.93 10.85 15.51
CA GLY A 194 -26.00 11.80 14.91
C GLY A 194 -24.55 11.41 15.16
N TRP A 195 -23.75 11.45 14.11
CA TRP A 195 -22.29 11.50 14.17
C TRP A 195 -21.89 12.73 13.38
N LYS A 196 -21.44 13.77 14.11
CA LYS A 196 -20.75 14.94 13.56
C LYS A 196 -19.41 14.46 13.02
N LEU A 197 -19.12 14.80 11.77
CA LEU A 197 -17.76 14.78 11.24
C LEU A 197 -17.36 16.23 10.97
N ASP A 198 -16.35 16.68 11.71
CA ASP A 198 -15.65 17.94 11.52
C ASP A 198 -14.97 17.96 10.14
N GLN A 199 -14.99 19.12 9.49
CA GLN A 199 -14.08 19.46 8.39
C GLN A 199 -13.16 20.62 8.80
N PRO A 200 -11.88 20.63 8.35
CA PRO A 200 -10.90 21.67 8.66
C PRO A 200 -10.93 22.83 7.64
N PRO A 201 -10.26 23.97 7.91
CA PRO A 201 -10.56 25.25 7.28
C PRO A 201 -9.77 25.49 5.98
N VAL A 202 -10.30 26.39 5.15
CA VAL A 202 -9.55 27.21 4.19
C VAL A 202 -9.63 28.66 4.65
#